data_AF-A0A9X4MEL3-F1
#
_entry.id   AF-A0A9X4MEL3-F1
#
_cell.length_a   1.000
_cell.length_b   1.000
_cell.length_c   1.000
_cell.angle_alpha   90.00
_cell.angle_beta   90.00
_cell.angle_gamma   90.00
#
_symmetry.space_group_name_H-M   'P 1'
#
loop_
_entity.id
_entity.type
_entity.pdbx_description
1 polymer ?
#
loop_
_entity_poly.entity_id
_entity_poly.type
_entity_poly.pdbx_seq_one_letter_code
_entity_poly.pdbx_strand_id
1 'polypeptide(L)'
;MAAKNKHDIMDDLLKGASEDTPLEAPSLAKLIHRTGETTRATHPGESASDPEQKKAPGPDSKKKSTHYLSEEIFEDLDDARDKINELVHQRLKSRVSKSRIVNQALRMILKDFEEKGEKSHLIKEILKDIRKK
;
A
#
# COMPACT_ATOMS: atom_id res chain seq x y z
N MET A 1 41.58 55.47 -16.16
CA MET A 1 41.25 54.05 -16.44
C MET A 1 41.00 53.38 -15.08
N ALA A 2 39.75 53.24 -14.63
CA ALA A 2 39.44 52.66 -13.32
C ALA A 2 38.42 51.51 -13.49
N ALA A 3 38.75 50.38 -12.87
CA ALA A 3 38.18 49.06 -13.09
C ALA A 3 36.74 48.93 -12.55
N LYS A 4 35.88 48.23 -13.29
CA LYS A 4 34.54 47.82 -12.86
C LYS A 4 34.66 46.60 -11.95
N ASN A 5 34.36 46.77 -10.67
CA ASN A 5 34.24 45.67 -9.72
C ASN A 5 33.01 44.82 -10.06
N LYS A 6 33.23 43.52 -10.26
CA LYS A 6 32.17 42.53 -10.42
C LYS A 6 31.73 42.09 -9.03
N HIS A 7 30.49 42.40 -8.67
CA HIS A 7 29.89 41.91 -7.44
C HIS A 7 29.54 40.44 -7.65
N ASP A 8 30.25 39.54 -6.97
CA ASP A 8 29.97 38.10 -7.04
C ASP A 8 28.95 37.74 -5.97
N ILE A 9 27.75 37.36 -6.42
CA ILE A 9 26.57 37.11 -5.58
C ILE A 9 26.74 35.81 -4.78
N MET A 10 27.53 34.87 -5.30
CA MET A 10 27.76 33.57 -4.65
C MET A 10 28.70 33.70 -3.45
N ASP A 11 29.63 34.63 -3.51
CA ASP A 11 30.62 34.85 -2.43
C ASP A 11 29.97 35.55 -1.22
N ASP A 12 28.88 36.30 -1.46
CA ASP A 12 28.08 36.98 -0.43
C ASP A 12 27.17 35.99 0.33
N LEU A 13 26.58 35.02 -0.39
CA LEU A 13 25.76 33.96 0.21
C LEU A 13 26.57 32.99 1.09
N LEU A 14 27.83 32.73 0.72
CA LEU A 14 28.72 31.84 1.48
C LEU A 14 29.35 32.51 2.72
N LYS A 15 29.41 33.84 2.76
CA LYS A 15 30.08 34.60 3.85
C LYS A 15 29.18 35.01 5.01
N GLY A 16 27.87 34.75 4.93
CA GLY A 16 26.99 34.75 6.11
C GLY A 16 26.97 36.05 6.92
N ALA A 17 26.98 37.21 6.26
CA ALA A 17 26.73 38.53 6.86
C ALA A 17 25.97 39.35 5.82
N SER A 18 24.84 40.00 6.08
CA SER A 18 24.20 40.41 7.33
C SER A 18 22.71 40.68 7.06
N GLU A 19 21.89 40.28 8.02
CA GLU A 19 20.83 41.09 8.63
C GLU A 19 19.93 41.91 7.69
N ASP A 20 18.76 41.37 7.35
CA ASP A 20 17.46 41.96 7.70
C ASP A 20 16.31 41.15 7.07
N THR A 21 15.93 40.07 7.73
CA THR A 21 14.63 39.44 7.52
C THR A 21 13.84 39.44 8.82
N PRO A 22 12.85 40.34 8.94
CA PRO A 22 11.69 40.01 9.75
C PRO A 22 10.35 40.35 9.05
N LEU A 23 10.30 40.43 7.71
CA LEU A 23 9.07 40.85 7.01
C LEU A 23 8.41 39.80 6.10
N GLU A 24 9.07 38.67 5.81
CA GLU A 24 8.47 37.66 4.90
C GLU A 24 7.68 36.56 5.61
N ALA A 25 8.10 36.16 6.82
CA ALA A 25 7.38 35.17 7.63
C ALA A 25 5.93 35.54 7.98
N PRO A 26 5.59 36.79 8.39
CA PRO A 26 4.21 37.15 8.70
C PRO A 26 3.32 37.28 7.45
N SER A 27 3.92 37.54 6.28
CA SER A 27 3.20 37.58 5.00
C SER A 27 2.75 36.18 4.57
N LEU A 28 3.64 35.19 4.76
CA LEU A 28 3.34 33.77 4.56
C LEU A 28 2.24 33.28 5.54
N ALA A 29 2.32 33.65 6.81
CA ALA A 29 1.29 33.31 7.79
C ALA A 29 -0.10 33.86 7.40
N LYS A 30 -0.17 35.12 6.92
CA LYS A 30 -1.42 35.72 6.42
C LYS A 30 -1.96 35.01 5.17
N LEU A 31 -1.08 34.52 4.29
CA LEU A 31 -1.48 33.74 3.11
C LEU A 31 -2.06 32.38 3.53
N ILE A 32 -1.41 31.69 4.46
CA ILE A 32 -1.85 30.39 5.00
C ILE A 32 -3.23 30.50 5.66
N HIS A 33 -3.47 31.57 6.45
CA HIS A 33 -4.78 31.80 7.07
C HIS A 33 -5.87 32.16 6.06
N ARG A 34 -5.53 32.86 4.97
CA ARG A 34 -6.50 33.24 3.92
C ARG A 34 -6.86 32.06 3.00
N THR A 35 -5.97 31.09 2.83
CA THR A 35 -6.24 29.86 2.07
C THR A 35 -6.79 28.72 2.95
N GLY A 36 -6.75 28.87 4.28
CA GLY A 36 -7.17 27.85 5.25
C GLY A 36 -8.68 27.71 5.48
N GLU A 37 -9.52 28.58 4.91
CA GLU A 37 -10.98 28.52 5.06
C GLU A 37 -11.68 27.64 4.01
N THR A 38 -10.97 27.09 3.03
CA THR A 38 -11.53 26.09 2.12
C THR A 38 -10.99 24.70 2.45
N THR A 39 -11.92 23.85 2.87
CA THR A 39 -11.77 22.43 3.25
C THR A 39 -11.02 22.16 4.56
N ARG A 40 -11.80 22.21 5.65
CA ARG A 40 -11.50 21.60 6.95
C ARG A 40 -11.29 20.08 6.77
N ALA A 41 -10.05 19.67 6.51
CA ALA A 41 -9.55 18.33 6.77
C ALA A 41 -8.86 18.35 8.15
N THR A 42 -9.53 17.75 9.13
CA THR A 42 -9.15 17.64 10.54
C THR A 42 -8.03 16.62 10.77
N HIS A 43 -6.88 17.06 11.31
CA HIS A 43 -5.94 16.28 12.15
C HIS A 43 -5.14 17.26 13.05
N PRO A 44 -4.40 16.84 14.11
CA PRO A 44 -4.68 15.92 15.23
C PRO A 44 -4.28 16.51 16.62
N GLY A 45 -4.82 15.99 17.74
CA GLY A 45 -4.21 16.17 19.08
C GLY A 45 -5.14 16.25 20.30
N GLU A 46 -5.14 15.17 21.08
CA GLU A 46 -5.43 15.03 22.53
C GLU A 46 -6.87 15.14 23.11
N SER A 47 -7.37 13.94 23.43
CA SER A 47 -8.06 13.56 24.68
C SER A 47 -9.46 14.11 24.97
N ALA A 48 -10.46 13.45 24.40
CA ALA A 48 -11.66 13.05 25.14
C ALA A 48 -12.04 11.63 24.70
N SER A 49 -11.99 10.71 25.67
CA SER A 49 -12.51 9.35 25.54
C SER A 49 -14.01 9.39 25.28
N ASP A 50 -14.44 8.97 24.10
CA ASP A 50 -15.83 8.66 23.76
C ASP A 50 -15.85 7.42 22.86
N PRO A 51 -16.90 6.59 22.91
CA PRO A 51 -16.80 5.15 23.05
C PRO A 51 -16.37 4.53 21.73
N GLU A 52 -15.66 3.40 21.81
CA GLU A 52 -15.42 2.50 20.68
C GLU A 52 -16.75 2.12 20.00
N GLN A 53 -17.20 2.93 19.06
CA GLN A 53 -18.10 2.48 18.01
C GLN A 53 -17.26 1.56 17.13
N LYS A 54 -17.19 0.29 17.53
CA LYS A 54 -16.83 -0.82 16.65
C LYS A 54 -17.75 -0.74 15.45
N LYS A 55 -17.29 -0.06 14.38
CA LYS A 55 -17.91 -0.18 13.07
C LYS A 55 -17.90 -1.67 12.76
N ALA A 56 -19.09 -2.27 12.71
CA ALA A 56 -19.26 -3.65 12.31
C ALA A 56 -18.51 -3.83 10.98
N PRO A 57 -17.72 -4.91 10.82
CA PRO A 57 -17.05 -5.16 9.56
C PRO A 57 -18.13 -5.22 8.47
N GLY A 58 -18.04 -4.30 7.51
CA GLY A 58 -18.89 -4.36 6.32
C GLY A 58 -18.65 -5.69 5.58
N PRO A 59 -19.56 -6.07 4.67
CA PRO A 59 -19.53 -7.36 3.96
C PRO A 59 -18.22 -7.62 3.17
N ASP A 60 -17.36 -6.61 3.02
CA ASP A 60 -16.08 -6.66 2.32
C ASP A 60 -14.84 -6.51 3.23
N SER A 61 -14.92 -6.90 4.50
CA SER A 61 -13.74 -6.87 5.38
C SER A 61 -12.70 -7.92 4.97
N LYS A 62 -11.85 -7.60 4.00
CA LYS A 62 -10.72 -8.42 3.57
C LYS A 62 -9.58 -8.28 4.58
N LYS A 63 -9.12 -9.40 5.12
CA LYS A 63 -7.88 -9.45 5.90
C LYS A 63 -6.71 -9.64 4.94
N LYS A 64 -5.71 -8.76 5.03
CA LYS A 64 -4.45 -8.94 4.31
C LYS A 64 -3.61 -9.97 5.07
N SER A 65 -3.01 -10.90 4.34
CA SER A 65 -2.01 -11.82 4.86
C SER A 65 -0.92 -12.01 3.81
N THR A 66 0.33 -12.11 4.25
CA THR A 66 1.50 -12.34 3.40
C THR A 66 1.97 -13.77 3.63
N HIS A 67 2.07 -14.55 2.55
CA HIS A 67 2.58 -15.92 2.59
C HIS A 67 3.72 -16.06 1.60
N TYR A 68 4.75 -16.80 2.01
CA TYR A 68 5.83 -17.17 1.10
C TYR A 68 5.39 -18.36 0.25
N LEU A 69 5.68 -18.27 -1.04
CA LEU A 69 5.51 -19.35 -2.02
C LEU A 69 6.91 -19.77 -2.49
N SER A 70 7.09 -21.02 -2.90
CA SER A 70 8.29 -21.39 -3.64
C SER A 70 8.33 -20.63 -4.97
N GLU A 71 9.54 -20.46 -5.52
CA GLU A 71 9.75 -19.81 -6.80
C GLU A 71 8.95 -20.50 -7.92
N GLU A 72 9.03 -21.83 -7.98
CA GLU A 72 8.26 -22.66 -8.92
C GLU A 72 6.75 -22.38 -8.86
N ILE A 73 6.16 -22.34 -7.66
CA ILE A 73 4.73 -22.07 -7.49
C ILE A 73 4.38 -20.63 -7.88
N PHE A 74 5.30 -19.68 -7.66
CA PHE A 74 5.07 -18.29 -8.03
C PHE A 74 5.07 -18.08 -9.55
N GLU A 75 5.96 -18.77 -10.27
CA GLU A 75 6.00 -18.80 -11.73
C GLU A 75 4.77 -19.50 -12.31
N ASP A 76 4.43 -20.69 -11.81
CA ASP A 76 3.23 -21.43 -12.21
C ASP A 76 1.95 -20.60 -12.02
N LEU A 77 1.90 -19.76 -10.99
CA LEU A 77 0.77 -18.87 -10.75
C LEU A 77 0.68 -17.72 -11.77
N ASP A 78 1.81 -17.25 -12.29
CA ASP A 78 1.84 -16.25 -13.36
C ASP A 78 1.36 -16.87 -14.68
N ASP A 79 1.90 -18.05 -15.01
CA ASP A 79 1.49 -18.84 -16.17
C ASP A 79 0.00 -19.19 -16.13
N ALA A 80 -0.49 -19.62 -14.97
CA ALA A 80 -1.91 -19.92 -14.78
C ALA A 80 -2.77 -18.67 -14.99
N ARG A 81 -2.35 -17.50 -14.49
CA ARG A 81 -3.06 -16.23 -14.73
C ARG A 81 -3.15 -15.94 -16.22
N ASP A 82 -2.06 -16.11 -16.94
CA ASP A 82 -2.00 -15.76 -18.36
C ASP A 82 -2.83 -16.71 -19.21
N LYS A 83 -2.77 -18.02 -18.93
CA LYS A 83 -3.67 -19.04 -19.52
C LYS A 83 -5.15 -18.73 -19.23
N ILE A 84 -5.50 -18.36 -18.00
CA ILE A 84 -6.88 -17.96 -17.68
C ILE A 84 -7.26 -16.70 -18.46
N ASN A 85 -6.35 -15.74 -18.61
CA ASN A 85 -6.57 -14.51 -19.38
C ASN A 85 -6.76 -14.75 -20.88
N GLU A 86 -6.21 -15.83 -21.45
CA GLU A 86 -6.47 -16.25 -22.82
C GLU A 86 -7.89 -16.80 -23.00
N LEU A 87 -8.39 -17.54 -22.01
CA LEU A 87 -9.70 -18.18 -22.04
C LEU A 87 -10.87 -17.23 -21.75
N VAL A 88 -10.63 -16.14 -21.02
CA VAL A 88 -11.68 -15.17 -20.66
C VAL A 88 -11.79 -14.03 -21.66
N HIS A 89 -13.01 -13.52 -21.83
CA HIS A 89 -13.31 -12.33 -22.61
C HIS A 89 -12.43 -11.15 -22.17
N GLN A 90 -12.01 -10.29 -23.11
CA GLN A 90 -11.14 -9.13 -22.86
C GLN A 90 -11.63 -8.24 -21.69
N ARG A 91 -12.95 -8.07 -21.53
CA ARG A 91 -13.54 -7.28 -20.45
C ARG A 91 -13.34 -7.87 -19.05
N LEU A 92 -13.04 -9.16 -18.95
CA LEU A 92 -12.88 -9.90 -17.70
C LEU A 92 -11.41 -10.10 -17.31
N LYS A 93 -10.47 -9.90 -18.24
CA LYS A 93 -9.02 -10.08 -17.99
C LYS A 93 -8.53 -9.26 -16.80
N SER A 94 -8.99 -8.01 -16.68
CA SER A 94 -8.64 -7.12 -15.56
C SER A 94 -9.12 -7.61 -14.18
N ARG A 95 -10.07 -8.55 -14.15
CA ARG A 95 -10.63 -9.11 -12.89
C ARG A 95 -9.89 -10.37 -12.43
N VAL A 96 -8.99 -10.92 -13.26
CA VAL A 96 -8.20 -12.11 -12.96
C VAL A 96 -6.87 -11.66 -12.34
N SER A 97 -6.84 -11.56 -11.01
CA SER A 97 -5.62 -11.27 -10.25
C SER A 97 -5.03 -12.54 -9.61
N LYS A 98 -3.72 -12.55 -9.36
CA LYS A 98 -3.06 -13.64 -8.59
C LYS A 98 -3.76 -13.89 -7.24
N SER A 99 -4.10 -12.82 -6.53
CA SER A 99 -4.83 -12.89 -5.25
C SER A 99 -6.21 -13.55 -5.39
N ARG A 100 -6.89 -13.38 -6.53
CA ARG A 100 -8.20 -13.99 -6.76
C ARG A 100 -8.06 -15.48 -7.07
N ILE A 101 -7.06 -15.86 -7.86
CA ILE A 101 -6.74 -17.27 -8.15
C ILE A 101 -6.41 -17.99 -6.83
N VAL A 102 -5.51 -17.43 -6.01
CA VAL A 102 -5.12 -18.01 -4.72
C VAL A 102 -6.32 -18.15 -3.78
N ASN A 103 -7.16 -17.10 -3.64
CA ASN A 103 -8.35 -17.18 -2.80
C ASN A 103 -9.33 -18.27 -3.27
N GLN A 104 -9.52 -18.41 -4.59
CA GLN A 104 -10.43 -19.42 -5.12
C GLN A 104 -9.88 -20.84 -4.92
N ALA A 105 -8.58 -21.04 -5.15
CA ALA A 105 -7.90 -22.31 -4.91
C ALA A 105 -8.00 -22.74 -3.43
N LEU A 106 -7.73 -21.82 -2.50
CA LEU A 106 -7.85 -22.08 -1.06
C LEU A 106 -9.29 -22.47 -0.68
N ARG A 107 -10.30 -21.76 -1.19
CA ARG A 107 -11.71 -22.12 -0.94
C ARG A 107 -12.05 -23.53 -1.44
N MET A 108 -11.57 -23.91 -2.61
CA MET A 108 -11.81 -25.24 -3.16
C MET A 108 -11.15 -26.34 -2.30
N ILE A 109 -9.91 -26.13 -1.88
CA ILE A 109 -9.16 -27.09 -1.05
C ILE A 109 -9.77 -27.20 0.35
N LEU A 110 -10.15 -26.07 0.97
CA LEU A 110 -10.81 -26.07 2.27
C LEU A 110 -12.20 -26.74 2.21
N LYS A 111 -12.95 -26.54 1.12
CA LYS A 111 -14.22 -27.24 0.90
C LYS A 111 -14.02 -28.76 0.76
N ASP A 112 -13.00 -29.18 0.00
CA ASP A 112 -12.63 -30.61 -0.11
C ASP A 112 -12.27 -31.20 1.26
N PHE A 113 -11.57 -30.43 2.09
CA PHE A 113 -11.25 -30.81 3.46
C PHE A 113 -12.49 -30.93 4.34
N GLU A 114 -13.41 -29.98 4.28
CA GLU A 114 -14.67 -30.05 5.04
C GLU A 114 -15.52 -31.26 4.62
N GLU A 115 -15.55 -31.60 3.34
CA GLU A 115 -16.36 -32.72 2.82
C GLU A 115 -15.73 -34.10 3.12
N LYS A 116 -14.41 -34.23 3.00
CA LYS A 116 -13.71 -35.53 3.06
C LYS A 116 -12.91 -35.75 4.35
N GLY A 117 -12.70 -34.71 5.16
CA GLY A 117 -11.91 -34.75 6.39
C GLY A 117 -10.51 -35.34 6.18
N GLU A 118 -10.19 -36.38 6.94
CA GLU A 118 -8.91 -37.10 6.90
C GLU A 118 -8.56 -37.70 5.53
N LYS A 119 -9.55 -37.92 4.67
CA LYS A 119 -9.35 -38.48 3.33
C LYS A 119 -9.13 -37.40 2.26
N SER A 120 -9.20 -36.12 2.64
CA SER A 120 -8.98 -34.99 1.74
C SER A 120 -7.60 -35.01 1.10
N HIS A 121 -7.49 -34.37 -0.07
CA HIS A 121 -6.21 -34.24 -0.75
C HIS A 121 -5.21 -33.41 0.07
N LEU A 122 -5.72 -32.43 0.83
CA LEU A 122 -4.90 -31.56 1.68
C LEU A 122 -4.14 -32.36 2.75
N ILE A 123 -4.83 -33.20 3.52
CA ILE A 123 -4.18 -34.01 4.57
C ILE A 123 -3.16 -34.97 3.96
N LYS A 124 -3.48 -35.59 2.83
CA LYS A 124 -2.59 -36.55 2.17
C LYS A 124 -1.25 -35.92 1.80
N GLU A 125 -1.26 -34.74 1.19
CA GLU A 125 0.00 -34.09 0.80
C GLU A 125 0.75 -33.49 1.99
N ILE A 126 0.06 -32.93 2.99
CA ILE A 126 0.72 -32.49 4.22
C ILE A 126 1.42 -33.66 4.92
N LEU A 127 0.75 -34.81 5.07
CA LEU A 127 1.35 -35.99 5.70
C LEU A 127 2.52 -36.57 4.89
N LYS A 128 2.44 -36.51 3.56
CA LYS A 128 3.52 -36.96 2.67
C LYS A 128 4.76 -36.08 2.78
N ASP A 129 4.58 -34.76 2.88
CA ASP A 129 5.69 -33.82 3.03
C ASP A 129 6.34 -33.93 4.41
N ILE A 130 5.56 -34.13 5.48
CA ILE A 130 6.09 -34.39 6.83
C ILE A 130 6.92 -35.67 6.85
N ARG A 131 6.48 -36.74 6.16
CA ARG A 131 7.19 -38.04 6.14
C ARG A 131 8.47 -38.05 5.30
N LYS A 132 8.63 -37.10 4.39
CA LYS A 132 9.84 -36.97 3.54
C LYS A 132 10.98 -36.22 4.24
N LYS A 133 10.70 -35.61 5.40
CA LYS A 133 11.64 -34.80 6.17
C LYS A 133 12.14 -35.58 7.37
#